data_AF-A0A9R1QWZ9-F1
#
_entry.id   AF-A0A9R1QWZ9-F1
#
_cell.length_a   1.000
_cell.length_b   1.000
_cell.length_c   1.000
_cell.angle_alpha   90.00
_cell.angle_beta   90.00
_cell.angle_gamma   90.00
#
_symmetry.space_group_name_H-M   'P 1'
#
loop_
_entity.id
_entity.type
_entity.pdbx_description
1 polymer ?
#
loop_
_entity_poly.entity_id
_entity_poly.type
_entity_poly.pdbx_seq_one_letter_code
_entity_poly.pdbx_strand_id
1 'polypeptide(L)'
;MPVQVLDFAAFSEPEYDLPIFCANAFTTPAQSIVVLDLNPLYDITEDKDYKDKYYRNLMPLIHKYSELLPWGGKITSESLRFFSPIVIWTIFEPTERNHHVLYSALMDYYKVWLQLTDQATEENDTTKVVRNREAQHRYLTWRAEKDPGFPLLKKLIGESHAKDLVTEFLFEGVHSLGTKSFLDYFREYACDDGTVNKKRSMIGKSFEDRPWDATGEFIGGKDAG
;
A
#
# COMPACT_ATOMS: atom_id res chain seq x y z
N MET A 1 -6.59 -15.20 -21.06
CA MET A 1 -7.57 -14.56 -20.15
C MET A 1 -7.73 -13.09 -20.50
N PRO A 2 -8.92 -12.50 -20.43
CA PRO A 2 -9.07 -11.04 -20.52
C PRO A 2 -8.34 -10.34 -19.36
N VAL A 3 -8.22 -9.01 -19.43
CA VAL A 3 -7.71 -8.22 -18.30
C VAL A 3 -8.65 -8.41 -17.09
N GLN A 4 -8.09 -8.71 -15.93
CA GLN A 4 -8.80 -8.84 -14.66
C GLN A 4 -8.13 -7.96 -13.62
N VAL A 5 -8.94 -7.24 -12.84
CA VAL A 5 -8.45 -6.30 -11.82
C VAL A 5 -9.19 -6.54 -10.52
N LEU A 6 -8.45 -6.57 -9.42
CA LEU A 6 -8.95 -6.47 -8.06
C LEU A 6 -8.31 -5.24 -7.40
N ASP A 7 -9.15 -4.36 -6.89
CA ASP A 7 -8.76 -3.32 -5.94
C ASP A 7 -9.68 -3.47 -4.73
N PHE A 8 -9.10 -3.90 -3.61
CA PHE A 8 -9.84 -4.14 -2.38
C PHE A 8 -9.02 -3.61 -1.21
N ALA A 9 -9.63 -2.73 -0.43
CA ALA A 9 -9.01 -2.13 0.74
C ALA A 9 -9.99 -2.13 1.92
N ALA A 10 -9.44 -2.13 3.13
CA ALA A 10 -10.20 -1.89 4.35
C ALA A 10 -9.52 -0.77 5.15
N PHE A 11 -10.28 0.29 5.37
CA PHE A 11 -9.89 1.46 6.16
C PHE A 11 -10.63 1.43 7.48
N SER A 12 -9.92 1.62 8.60
CA SER A 12 -10.55 1.78 9.90
C SER A 12 -11.00 3.22 10.13
N GLU A 13 -11.91 3.42 11.09
CA GLU A 13 -12.16 4.74 11.65
C GLU A 13 -10.92 5.26 12.38
N PRO A 14 -10.68 6.58 12.44
CA PRO A 14 -9.49 7.17 13.05
C PRO A 14 -9.29 6.85 14.54
N GLU A 15 -10.32 6.42 15.24
CA GLU A 15 -10.24 5.94 16.63
C GLU A 15 -9.51 4.59 16.75
N TYR A 16 -9.28 3.89 15.63
CA TYR A 16 -8.53 2.65 15.58
C TYR A 16 -7.30 2.82 14.68
N ASP A 17 -6.10 2.65 15.25
CA ASP A 17 -4.82 2.79 14.54
C ASP A 17 -4.44 1.55 13.72
N LEU A 18 -5.43 0.81 13.21
CA LEU A 18 -5.20 -0.43 12.47
C LEU A 18 -4.40 -0.19 11.19
N PRO A 19 -3.56 -1.16 10.77
CA PRO A 19 -3.04 -1.18 9.41
C PRO A 19 -4.17 -1.16 8.38
N ILE A 20 -3.92 -0.53 7.23
CA ILE A 20 -4.84 -0.51 6.10
C ILE A 20 -4.69 -1.82 5.34
N PHE A 21 -5.74 -2.63 5.25
CA PHE A 21 -5.71 -3.81 4.39
C PHE A 21 -5.67 -3.36 2.93
N CYS A 22 -4.79 -3.95 2.13
CA CYS A 22 -4.58 -3.55 0.74
C CYS A 22 -4.34 -4.78 -0.14
N ALA A 23 -5.22 -5.00 -1.12
CA ALA A 23 -5.11 -6.06 -2.12
C ALA A 23 -5.34 -5.47 -3.51
N ASN A 24 -4.25 -5.24 -4.25
CA ASN A 24 -4.26 -4.78 -5.63
C ASN A 24 -3.67 -5.85 -6.54
N ALA A 25 -4.50 -6.42 -7.41
CA ALA A 25 -4.06 -7.40 -8.40
C ALA A 25 -4.48 -6.97 -9.81
N PHE A 26 -3.52 -6.89 -10.72
CA PHE A 26 -3.74 -6.63 -12.14
C PHE A 26 -3.24 -7.82 -12.95
N THR A 27 -4.14 -8.50 -13.65
CA THR A 27 -3.82 -9.70 -14.44
C THR A 27 -4.14 -9.51 -15.91
N THR A 28 -3.22 -9.96 -16.75
CA THR A 28 -3.31 -10.01 -18.22
C THR A 28 -3.03 -11.44 -18.69
N PRO A 29 -3.18 -11.79 -19.99
CA PRO A 29 -2.67 -13.08 -20.48
C PRO A 29 -1.17 -13.31 -20.26
N ALA A 30 -0.37 -12.24 -20.16
CA ALA A 30 1.08 -12.34 -20.08
C ALA A 30 1.59 -12.45 -18.64
N GLN A 31 0.99 -11.71 -17.71
CA GLN A 31 1.46 -11.62 -16.32
C GLN A 31 0.37 -11.14 -15.36
N SER A 32 0.54 -11.50 -14.09
CA SER A 32 -0.11 -10.90 -12.93
C SER A 32 0.88 -9.99 -12.19
N ILE A 33 0.46 -8.78 -11.85
CA ILE A 33 1.17 -7.80 -11.03
C ILE A 33 0.35 -7.62 -9.75
N VAL A 34 0.95 -7.88 -8.59
CA VAL A 34 0.22 -7.94 -7.32
C VAL A 34 0.95 -7.15 -6.24
N VAL A 35 0.18 -6.37 -5.50
CA VAL A 35 0.52 -5.86 -4.16
C VAL A 35 -0.54 -6.39 -3.20
N LEU A 36 -0.12 -7.15 -2.19
CA LEU A 36 -0.96 -7.58 -1.07
C LEU A 36 -0.24 -7.26 0.23
N ASP A 37 -0.89 -6.49 1.10
CA ASP A 37 -0.27 -5.99 2.32
C ASP A 37 -1.27 -5.62 3.41
N LEU A 38 -0.75 -5.47 4.62
CA LEU A 38 -1.35 -4.70 5.70
C LEU A 38 -0.51 -3.42 5.78
N ASN A 39 -0.86 -2.39 5.01
CA ASN A 39 -0.07 -1.16 4.95
C ASN A 39 -0.06 -0.47 6.32
N PRO A 40 1.10 -0.10 6.87
CA PRO A 40 1.14 0.56 8.17
C PRO A 40 0.52 1.95 8.09
N LEU A 41 -0.24 2.32 9.12
CA LEU A 41 -0.79 3.67 9.23
C LEU A 41 0.33 4.71 9.40
N TYR A 42 1.38 4.35 10.14
CA TYR A 42 2.54 5.21 10.41
C TYR A 42 3.80 4.76 9.67
N ASP A 43 4.80 5.65 9.61
CA ASP A 43 6.11 5.31 9.06
C ASP A 43 6.86 4.39 10.04
N ILE A 44 6.91 3.10 9.74
CA ILE A 44 7.52 2.08 10.59
C ILE A 44 9.06 2.16 10.69
N THR A 45 9.70 3.04 9.92
CA THR A 45 11.13 3.33 10.08
C THR A 45 11.38 4.29 11.25
N GLU A 46 10.39 5.13 11.57
CA GLU A 46 10.40 6.09 12.68
C GLU A 46 9.61 5.55 13.89
N ASP A 47 8.41 5.00 13.65
CA ASP A 47 7.47 4.50 14.65
C ASP A 47 7.68 3.01 14.98
N LYS A 48 8.78 2.73 15.68
CA LYS A 48 9.15 1.35 16.07
C LYS A 48 8.11 0.67 16.95
N ASP A 49 7.47 1.40 17.86
CA ASP A 49 6.43 0.85 18.73
C ASP A 49 5.20 0.38 17.92
N TYR A 50 4.84 1.13 16.87
CA TYR A 50 3.76 0.76 15.95
C TYR A 50 4.16 -0.47 15.12
N LYS A 51 5.39 -0.48 14.60
CA LYS A 51 5.95 -1.63 13.88
C LYS A 51 5.87 -2.89 14.74
N ASP A 52 6.32 -2.81 15.98
CA ASP A 52 6.33 -3.93 16.91
C ASP A 52 4.93 -4.40 17.30
N LYS A 53 4.01 -3.45 17.55
CA LYS A 53 2.61 -3.73 17.89
C LYS A 53 1.94 -4.60 16.83
N TYR A 54 2.14 -4.29 15.55
CA TYR A 54 1.38 -4.93 14.47
C TYR A 54 2.12 -6.01 13.70
N TYR A 55 3.45 -5.95 13.57
CA TYR A 55 4.17 -6.80 12.61
C TYR A 55 5.13 -7.82 13.26
N ARG A 56 5.49 -7.66 14.54
CA ARG A 56 6.49 -8.52 15.21
C ARG A 56 6.18 -10.02 15.07
N ASN A 57 4.90 -10.39 15.13
CA ASN A 57 4.46 -11.79 15.07
C ASN A 57 3.99 -12.22 13.68
N LEU A 58 4.08 -11.36 12.66
CA LEU A 58 3.57 -11.64 11.32
C LEU A 58 4.64 -12.11 10.32
N MET A 59 5.92 -12.12 10.70
CA MET A 59 6.99 -12.60 9.81
C MET A 59 6.80 -14.05 9.32
N PRO A 60 6.28 -15.02 10.12
CA PRO A 60 5.97 -16.35 9.62
C PRO A 60 4.96 -16.36 8.46
N LEU A 61 4.04 -15.39 8.41
CA LEU A 61 3.06 -15.27 7.33
C LEU A 61 3.75 -14.95 6.00
N ILE A 62 4.61 -13.93 5.96
CA ILE A 62 5.31 -13.59 4.73
C ILE A 62 6.32 -14.67 4.32
N HIS A 63 7.00 -15.31 5.28
CA HIS A 63 7.93 -16.41 4.95
C HIS A 63 7.24 -17.57 4.22
N LYS A 64 6.00 -17.90 4.61
CA LYS A 64 5.19 -18.90 3.91
C LYS A 64 4.99 -18.56 2.43
N TYR A 65 4.84 -17.27 2.10
CA TYR A 65 4.47 -16.82 0.76
C TYR A 65 5.64 -16.30 -0.08
N SER A 66 6.74 -15.84 0.53
CA SER A 66 7.87 -15.25 -0.21
C SER A 66 8.57 -16.23 -1.15
N GLU A 67 8.55 -17.52 -0.86
CA GLU A 67 9.08 -18.57 -1.76
C GLU A 67 8.10 -18.90 -2.90
N LEU A 68 6.80 -18.73 -2.67
CA LEU A 68 5.75 -19.09 -3.63
C LEU A 68 5.36 -17.91 -4.55
N LEU A 69 5.54 -16.69 -4.05
CA LEU A 69 5.25 -15.42 -4.70
C LEU A 69 6.51 -14.54 -4.59
N PRO A 70 7.52 -14.78 -5.45
CA PRO A 70 8.80 -14.11 -5.35
C PRO A 70 8.69 -12.61 -5.58
N TRP A 71 9.67 -11.86 -5.06
CA TRP A 71 9.72 -10.41 -5.20
C TRP A 71 9.64 -9.96 -6.66
N GLY A 72 8.79 -8.98 -6.95
CA GLY A 72 8.48 -8.52 -8.31
C GLY A 72 9.55 -7.65 -8.98
N GLY A 73 10.74 -7.54 -8.38
CA GLY A 73 11.82 -6.66 -8.83
C GLY A 73 11.59 -5.19 -8.48
N LYS A 74 12.23 -4.28 -9.21
CA LYS A 74 12.24 -2.85 -8.88
C LYS A 74 10.84 -2.22 -8.76
N ILE A 75 10.63 -1.48 -7.68
CA ILE A 75 9.40 -0.75 -7.36
C ILE A 75 9.65 0.74 -7.16
N THR A 76 8.62 1.57 -7.33
CA THR A 76 8.66 3.01 -7.03
C THR A 76 9.15 3.22 -5.60
N SER A 77 10.27 3.92 -5.43
CA SER A 77 10.94 4.01 -4.12
C SER A 77 10.06 4.66 -3.05
N GLU A 78 9.29 5.68 -3.42
CA GLU A 78 8.36 6.38 -2.53
C GLU A 78 7.20 5.49 -2.06
N SER A 79 6.85 4.42 -2.80
CA SER A 79 5.81 3.47 -2.38
C SER A 79 6.22 2.66 -1.14
N LEU A 80 7.52 2.45 -0.90
CA LEU A 80 7.98 1.72 0.28
C LEU A 80 7.61 2.40 1.60
N ARG A 81 7.40 3.72 1.59
CA ARG A 81 6.95 4.49 2.78
C ARG A 81 5.59 4.02 3.32
N PHE A 82 4.84 3.28 2.51
CA PHE A 82 3.50 2.79 2.82
C PHE A 82 3.43 1.27 2.88
N PHE A 83 4.55 0.56 2.74
CA PHE A 83 4.58 -0.90 2.79
C PHE A 83 5.08 -1.40 4.13
N SER A 84 4.50 -2.52 4.55
CA SER A 84 4.93 -3.23 5.74
C SER A 84 6.07 -4.21 5.46
N PRO A 85 6.74 -4.75 6.50
CA PRO A 85 7.73 -5.80 6.34
C PRO A 85 7.14 -7.14 5.85
N ILE A 86 5.81 -7.27 5.78
CA ILE A 86 5.11 -8.46 5.29
C ILE A 86 4.47 -8.25 3.92
N VAL A 87 4.76 -7.15 3.22
CA VAL A 87 4.24 -6.88 1.88
C VAL A 87 4.58 -8.02 0.91
N ILE A 88 3.60 -8.44 0.12
CA ILE A 88 3.78 -9.25 -1.09
C ILE A 88 3.70 -8.31 -2.28
N TRP A 89 4.87 -7.94 -2.80
CA TRP A 89 5.00 -7.33 -4.12
C TRP A 89 5.58 -8.38 -5.06
N THR A 90 4.81 -8.79 -6.07
CA THR A 90 5.18 -9.89 -6.95
C THR A 90 4.68 -9.67 -8.38
N ILE A 91 5.44 -10.20 -9.34
CA ILE A 91 5.07 -10.31 -10.75
C ILE A 91 5.28 -11.76 -11.15
N PHE A 92 4.25 -12.42 -11.68
CA PHE A 92 4.33 -13.84 -12.02
C PHE A 92 3.45 -14.20 -13.24
N GLU A 93 3.72 -15.38 -13.82
CA GLU A 93 2.91 -15.91 -14.92
C GLU A 93 1.52 -16.34 -14.45
N PRO A 94 0.43 -16.00 -15.18
CA PRO A 94 -0.95 -16.16 -14.72
C PRO A 94 -1.44 -17.61 -14.91
N THR A 95 -0.81 -18.54 -14.21
CA THR A 95 -1.18 -19.96 -14.18
C THR A 95 -2.19 -20.23 -13.06
N GLU A 96 -3.01 -21.27 -13.22
CA GLU A 96 -3.97 -21.70 -12.20
C GLU A 96 -3.31 -21.95 -10.83
N ARG A 97 -2.12 -22.59 -10.84
CA ARG A 97 -1.32 -22.80 -9.63
C ARG A 97 -0.97 -21.50 -8.94
N ASN A 98 -0.44 -20.52 -9.67
CA ASN A 98 -0.03 -19.23 -9.08
C ASN A 98 -1.24 -18.43 -8.57
N HIS A 99 -2.37 -18.50 -9.29
CA HIS A 99 -3.61 -17.88 -8.82
C HIS A 99 -4.19 -18.56 -7.58
N HIS A 100 -4.04 -19.89 -7.44
CA HIS A 100 -4.42 -20.59 -6.22
C HIS A 100 -3.56 -20.19 -5.01
N VAL A 101 -2.26 -20.00 -5.22
CA VAL A 101 -1.34 -19.47 -4.20
C VAL A 101 -1.74 -18.04 -3.82
N LEU A 102 -1.98 -17.16 -4.79
CA LEU A 102 -2.42 -15.79 -4.55
C LEU A 102 -3.73 -15.75 -3.75
N TYR A 103 -4.70 -16.59 -4.12
CA TYR A 103 -5.97 -16.68 -3.39
C TYR A 103 -5.75 -17.10 -1.93
N SER A 104 -4.89 -18.10 -1.70
CA SER A 104 -4.53 -18.53 -0.34
C SER A 104 -3.87 -17.41 0.46
N ALA A 105 -2.95 -16.67 -0.16
CA ALA A 105 -2.30 -15.51 0.45
C ALA A 105 -3.32 -14.43 0.82
N LEU A 106 -4.22 -14.07 -0.10
CA LEU A 106 -5.28 -13.10 0.15
C LEU A 106 -6.13 -13.49 1.36
N MET A 107 -6.56 -14.75 1.43
CA MET A 107 -7.38 -15.26 2.53
C MET A 107 -6.64 -15.24 3.87
N ASP A 108 -5.37 -15.63 3.91
CA ASP A 108 -4.58 -15.63 5.14
C ASP A 108 -4.28 -14.21 5.62
N TYR A 109 -3.90 -13.30 4.72
CA TYR A 109 -3.65 -11.88 5.06
C TYR A 109 -4.92 -11.20 5.57
N TYR A 110 -6.07 -11.44 4.92
CA TYR A 110 -7.32 -10.84 5.35
C TYR A 110 -7.81 -11.41 6.69
N LYS A 111 -7.62 -12.71 6.93
CA LYS A 111 -7.89 -13.31 8.26
C LYS A 111 -7.03 -12.69 9.36
N VAL A 112 -5.75 -12.46 9.10
CA VAL A 112 -4.86 -11.76 10.05
C VAL A 112 -5.38 -10.34 10.30
N TRP A 113 -5.77 -9.60 9.26
CA TRP A 113 -6.33 -8.27 9.45
C TRP A 113 -7.61 -8.28 10.29
N LEU A 114 -8.53 -9.22 10.05
CA LEU A 114 -9.74 -9.40 10.87
C LEU A 114 -9.40 -9.71 12.33
N GLN A 115 -8.40 -10.54 12.60
CA GLN A 115 -7.93 -10.82 13.97
C GLN A 115 -7.34 -9.58 14.66
N LEU A 116 -6.65 -8.71 13.92
CA LEU A 116 -6.18 -7.43 14.46
C LEU A 116 -7.37 -6.52 14.80
N THR A 117 -8.40 -6.49 13.95
CA THR A 117 -9.63 -5.75 14.18
C THR A 117 -10.37 -6.23 15.42
N ASP A 118 -10.48 -7.55 15.64
CA ASP A 118 -11.09 -8.14 16.84
C ASP A 118 -10.36 -7.74 18.14
N GLN A 119 -9.06 -7.45 18.05
CA GLN A 119 -8.21 -7.06 19.18
C GLN A 119 -8.07 -5.54 19.34
N ALA A 120 -8.59 -4.76 18.39
CA ALA A 120 -8.42 -3.33 18.36
C ALA A 120 -9.22 -2.68 19.49
N THR A 121 -8.57 -1.77 20.21
CA THR A 121 -9.21 -0.95 21.25
C THR A 121 -9.37 0.47 20.73
N GLU A 122 -10.56 1.04 20.92
CA GLU A 122 -10.85 2.42 20.59
C GLU A 122 -9.93 3.39 21.34
N GLU A 123 -9.27 4.28 20.62
CA GLU A 123 -8.42 5.33 21.17
C GLU A 123 -9.26 6.53 21.60
N ASN A 124 -9.12 6.91 22.87
CA ASN A 124 -9.90 7.98 23.49
C ASN A 124 -9.10 9.28 23.62
N ASP A 125 -7.77 9.23 23.45
CA ASP A 125 -6.94 10.43 23.39
C ASP A 125 -7.12 11.14 22.04
N THR A 126 -7.78 12.29 22.08
CA THR A 126 -8.09 13.11 20.90
C THR A 126 -6.85 13.49 20.10
N THR A 127 -5.69 13.65 20.74
CA THR A 127 -4.43 13.96 20.06
C THR A 127 -3.98 12.79 19.17
N LYS A 128 -4.13 11.56 19.65
CA LYS A 128 -3.80 10.36 18.89
C LYS A 128 -4.81 10.07 17.79
N VAL A 129 -6.11 10.28 18.05
CA VAL A 129 -7.15 10.17 17.01
C VAL A 129 -6.89 11.16 15.86
N VAL A 130 -6.51 12.40 16.17
CA VAL A 130 -6.11 13.38 15.16
C VAL A 130 -4.88 12.92 14.38
N ARG A 131 -3.88 12.33 15.05
CA ARG A 131 -2.70 11.75 14.40
C ARG A 131 -3.06 10.59 13.47
N ASN A 132 -3.94 9.68 13.90
CA ASN A 132 -4.44 8.57 13.08
C ASN A 132 -5.12 9.08 11.81
N ARG A 133 -6.05 10.03 11.98
CA ARG A 133 -6.79 10.66 10.89
C ARG A 133 -5.85 11.30 9.87
N GLU A 134 -4.87 12.06 10.35
CA GLU A 134 -3.87 12.72 9.51
C GLU A 134 -3.00 11.72 8.73
N ALA A 135 -2.60 10.62 9.37
CA ALA A 135 -1.80 9.58 8.74
C ALA A 135 -2.58 8.82 7.66
N GLN A 136 -3.85 8.50 7.93
CA GLN A 136 -4.76 7.90 6.95
C GLN A 136 -5.02 8.85 5.80
N HIS A 137 -5.29 10.13 6.08
CA HIS A 137 -5.48 11.15 5.05
C HIS A 137 -4.24 11.26 4.15
N ARG A 138 -3.02 11.29 4.71
CA ARG A 138 -1.77 11.28 3.94
C ARG A 138 -1.66 10.07 3.01
N TYR A 139 -2.04 8.88 3.47
CA TYR A 139 -2.05 7.66 2.64
C TYR A 139 -3.05 7.78 1.48
N LEU A 140 -4.28 8.22 1.76
CA LEU A 140 -5.32 8.41 0.74
C LEU A 140 -4.91 9.46 -0.30
N THR A 141 -4.35 10.59 0.15
CA THR A 141 -3.84 11.64 -0.74
C THR A 141 -2.73 11.11 -1.66
N TRP A 142 -1.82 10.28 -1.13
CA TRP A 142 -0.78 9.66 -1.94
C TRP A 142 -1.36 8.74 -3.02
N ARG A 143 -2.26 7.82 -2.62
CA ARG A 143 -2.89 6.87 -3.53
C ARG A 143 -3.71 7.59 -4.60
N ALA A 144 -4.57 8.52 -4.22
CA ALA A 144 -5.42 9.26 -5.16
C ALA A 144 -4.60 9.97 -6.27
N GLU A 145 -3.40 10.47 -5.93
CA GLU A 145 -2.55 11.17 -6.89
C GLU A 145 -1.62 10.24 -7.70
N LYS A 146 -1.06 9.19 -7.08
CA LYS A 146 0.04 8.39 -7.66
C LYS A 146 -0.27 6.92 -7.92
N ASP A 147 -1.50 6.46 -7.65
CA ASP A 147 -1.90 5.06 -7.84
C ASP A 147 -1.64 4.57 -9.27
N PRO A 148 -1.06 3.36 -9.43
CA PRO A 148 -0.68 2.88 -10.74
C PRO A 148 -1.83 2.49 -11.67
N GLY A 149 -3.02 2.24 -11.15
CA GLY A 149 -4.22 1.86 -11.88
C GLY A 149 -4.93 3.04 -12.55
N PHE A 150 -4.67 4.28 -12.13
CA PHE A 150 -5.38 5.45 -12.65
C PHE A 150 -5.33 5.60 -14.20
N PRO A 151 -4.19 5.42 -14.88
CA PRO A 151 -4.15 5.48 -16.36
C PRO A 151 -5.06 4.45 -17.04
N LEU A 152 -5.23 3.26 -16.44
CA LEU A 152 -6.15 2.24 -16.96
C LEU A 152 -7.60 2.70 -16.78
N LEU A 153 -7.96 3.22 -15.61
CA LEU A 153 -9.29 3.77 -15.36
C LEU A 153 -9.63 4.89 -16.36
N LYS A 154 -8.71 5.85 -16.57
CA LYS A 154 -8.90 6.92 -17.57
C LYS A 154 -9.18 6.37 -18.96
N LYS A 155 -8.51 5.30 -19.36
CA LYS A 155 -8.71 4.64 -20.67
C LYS A 155 -10.07 3.94 -20.76
N LEU A 156 -10.57 3.38 -19.66
CA LEU A 156 -11.82 2.61 -19.62
C LEU A 156 -13.06 3.50 -19.51
N ILE A 157 -13.03 4.53 -18.66
CA ILE A 157 -14.23 5.33 -18.29
C ILE A 157 -14.08 6.84 -18.52
N GLY A 158 -12.96 7.27 -19.10
CA GLY A 158 -12.66 8.68 -19.34
C GLY A 158 -12.10 9.39 -18.10
N GLU A 159 -11.51 10.56 -18.31
CA GLU A 159 -10.78 11.27 -17.24
C GLU A 159 -11.67 11.73 -16.09
N SER A 160 -12.85 12.30 -16.37
CA SER A 160 -13.74 12.81 -15.31
C SER A 160 -14.19 11.68 -14.40
N HIS A 161 -14.83 10.64 -14.94
CA HIS A 161 -15.32 9.51 -14.14
C HIS A 161 -14.19 8.75 -13.45
N ALA A 162 -12.99 8.69 -14.04
CA ALA A 162 -11.84 8.08 -13.37
C ALA A 162 -11.40 8.90 -12.15
N LYS A 163 -11.44 10.23 -12.20
CA LYS A 163 -11.16 11.09 -11.04
C LYS A 163 -12.22 10.88 -9.97
N ASP A 164 -13.50 10.94 -10.35
CA ASP A 164 -14.60 10.76 -9.41
C ASP A 164 -14.55 9.37 -8.74
N LEU A 165 -14.29 8.30 -9.50
CA LEU A 165 -14.13 6.96 -8.93
C LEU A 165 -12.93 6.88 -7.95
N VAL A 166 -11.84 7.57 -8.26
CA VAL A 166 -10.64 7.58 -7.40
C VAL A 166 -10.88 8.35 -6.10
N THR A 167 -11.48 9.54 -6.16
CA THR A 167 -11.61 10.42 -4.99
C THR A 167 -12.87 10.16 -4.16
N GLU A 168 -13.97 9.74 -4.79
CA GLU A 168 -15.26 9.58 -4.13
C GLU A 168 -15.56 8.12 -3.76
N PHE A 169 -14.73 7.17 -4.18
CA PHE A 169 -14.95 5.74 -3.88
C PHE A 169 -13.68 5.01 -3.47
N LEU A 170 -12.67 4.89 -4.36
CA LEU A 170 -11.47 4.09 -4.06
C LEU A 170 -10.68 4.66 -2.87
N PHE A 171 -10.58 5.98 -2.79
CA PHE A 171 -9.90 6.71 -1.73
C PHE A 171 -10.82 7.80 -1.14
N GLU A 172 -12.09 7.45 -0.96
CA GLU A 172 -13.02 8.24 -0.15
C GLU A 172 -12.38 8.51 1.21
N GLY A 173 -12.47 9.77 1.68
CA GLY A 173 -11.66 10.27 2.79
C GLY A 173 -10.63 11.32 2.39
N VAL A 174 -10.16 11.35 1.13
CA VAL A 174 -9.15 12.32 0.65
C VAL A 174 -9.63 13.78 0.70
N HIS A 175 -10.95 14.02 0.73
CA HIS A 175 -11.54 15.35 0.83
C HIS A 175 -12.21 15.61 2.19
N SER A 176 -12.43 14.58 3.00
CA SER A 176 -13.21 14.66 4.25
C SER A 176 -12.39 14.46 5.52
N LEU A 177 -11.27 13.71 5.46
CA LEU A 177 -10.43 13.44 6.64
C LEU A 177 -9.42 14.56 6.94
N GLY A 178 -9.10 15.42 5.97
CA GLY A 178 -8.14 16.49 6.13
C GLY A 178 -8.21 17.54 5.04
N THR A 179 -7.44 18.62 5.19
CA THR A 179 -7.42 19.75 4.25
C THR A 179 -6.07 19.96 3.58
N LYS A 180 -5.05 19.18 3.94
CA LYS A 180 -3.71 19.26 3.35
C LYS A 180 -3.73 18.72 1.92
N SER A 181 -3.10 19.45 1.02
CA SER A 181 -2.92 19.01 -0.36
C SER A 181 -1.83 17.95 -0.49
N PHE A 182 -1.72 17.34 -1.67
CA PHE A 182 -0.61 16.43 -1.99
C PHE A 182 0.76 17.08 -1.78
N LEU A 183 0.93 18.35 -2.17
CA LEU A 183 2.20 19.07 -2.01
C LEU A 183 2.50 19.48 -0.56
N ASP A 184 1.49 19.54 0.32
CA ASP A 184 1.73 19.76 1.75
C ASP A 184 2.41 18.54 2.38
N TYR A 185 2.07 17.33 1.91
CA TYR A 185 2.67 16.07 2.37
C TYR A 185 3.95 15.68 1.63
N PHE A 186 4.01 15.94 0.33
CA PHE A 186 5.04 15.43 -0.58
C PHE A 186 5.67 16.56 -1.38
N ARG A 187 6.34 17.49 -0.68
CA ARG A 187 6.94 18.70 -1.25
C ARG A 187 7.97 18.41 -2.33
N GLU A 188 8.59 17.24 -2.31
CA GLU A 188 9.55 16.81 -3.33
C GLU A 188 8.94 16.67 -4.74
N TYR A 189 7.60 16.66 -4.85
CA TYR A 189 6.88 16.66 -6.13
C TYR A 189 6.48 18.06 -6.61
N ALA A 190 6.83 19.13 -5.91
CA ALA A 190 6.50 20.49 -6.37
C ALA A 190 7.30 20.84 -7.63
N CYS A 191 6.60 21.31 -8.66
CA CYS A 191 7.20 21.99 -9.81
C CYS A 191 7.39 23.49 -9.50
N ASP A 192 8.24 24.17 -10.27
CA ASP A 192 8.52 25.61 -10.11
C ASP A 192 7.27 26.49 -10.27
N ASP A 193 6.25 26.02 -11.01
CA ASP A 193 4.97 26.68 -11.23
C ASP A 193 3.92 26.39 -10.15
N GLY A 194 4.30 25.65 -9.09
CA GLY A 194 3.43 25.25 -7.99
C GLY A 194 2.51 24.05 -8.29
N THR A 195 2.64 23.43 -9.47
CA THR A 195 1.88 22.22 -9.82
C THR A 195 2.54 20.93 -9.30
N VAL A 196 1.79 19.83 -9.27
CA VAL A 196 2.32 18.51 -8.94
C VAL A 196 3.08 17.92 -10.13
N ASN A 197 4.30 17.44 -9.88
CA ASN A 197 5.10 16.76 -10.89
C ASN A 197 4.38 15.50 -11.39
N LYS A 198 4.25 15.38 -12.72
CA LYS A 198 3.56 14.25 -13.37
C LYS A 198 4.32 12.93 -13.28
N LYS A 199 5.61 12.94 -12.90
CA LYS A 199 6.34 11.70 -12.64
C LYS A 199 5.66 10.94 -11.50
N ARG A 200 5.61 9.62 -11.63
CA ARG A 200 5.17 8.76 -10.50
C ARG A 200 6.18 8.80 -9.36
N SER A 201 7.46 8.83 -9.70
CA SER A 201 8.58 8.75 -8.76
C SER A 201 9.58 9.85 -9.07
N MET A 202 9.99 10.57 -8.04
CA MET A 202 11.06 11.56 -8.11
C MET A 202 12.43 10.90 -7.95
N ILE A 203 12.51 9.82 -7.15
CA ILE A 203 13.73 9.02 -6.93
C ILE A 203 13.96 8.03 -8.08
N GLY A 204 12.88 7.47 -8.63
CA GLY A 204 12.89 6.36 -9.57
C GLY A 204 12.57 5.02 -8.92
N LYS A 205 12.59 3.96 -9.73
CA LYS A 205 12.40 2.60 -9.23
C LYS A 205 13.70 2.03 -8.68
N SER A 206 13.65 1.44 -7.50
CA SER A 206 14.78 0.80 -6.82
C SER A 206 14.34 -0.55 -6.22
N PHE A 207 15.21 -1.19 -5.44
CA PHE A 207 14.96 -2.44 -4.70
C PHE A 207 14.69 -3.61 -5.65
N GLU A 208 15.74 -4.02 -6.38
CA GLU A 208 15.71 -5.23 -7.22
C GLU A 208 15.40 -6.47 -6.36
N ASP A 209 15.91 -6.49 -5.13
CA ASP A 209 15.60 -7.51 -4.12
C ASP A 209 14.69 -6.96 -3.01
N ARG A 210 14.07 -7.87 -2.26
CA ARG A 210 13.21 -7.54 -1.12
C ARG A 210 14.00 -6.71 -0.09
N PRO A 211 13.56 -5.49 0.28
CA PRO A 211 14.34 -4.60 1.13
C PRO A 211 14.15 -4.84 2.64
N TRP A 212 13.59 -5.98 3.04
CA TRP A 212 13.49 -6.43 4.44
C TRP A 212 14.13 -7.80 4.60
N ASP A 213 14.83 -8.01 5.71
CA ASP A 213 15.35 -9.32 6.07
C ASP A 213 14.27 -10.25 6.65
N ALA A 214 14.66 -11.47 7.02
CA ALA A 214 13.77 -12.48 7.60
C ALA A 214 13.18 -12.09 8.98
N THR A 215 13.70 -11.04 9.62
CA THR A 215 13.14 -10.50 10.88
C THR A 215 12.23 -9.29 10.65
N GLY A 216 12.11 -8.84 9.40
CA GLY A 216 11.33 -7.66 9.04
C GLY A 216 12.10 -6.36 9.28
N GLU A 217 13.41 -6.42 9.46
CA GLU A 217 14.27 -5.23 9.53
C GLU A 217 14.57 -4.72 8.13
N PHE A 218 14.48 -3.39 7.95
CA PHE A 218 14.71 -2.78 6.66
C PHE A 218 16.20 -2.75 6.34
N ILE A 219 16.60 -3.36 5.22
CA ILE A 219 17.99 -3.48 4.76
C ILE A 219 18.25 -2.78 3.43
N GLY A 220 17.24 -2.19 2.80
CA GLY A 220 17.32 -1.57 1.47
C GLY A 220 18.29 -0.38 1.33
N GLY A 221 18.95 0.05 2.40
CA GLY A 221 20.03 1.04 2.36
C GLY A 221 21.45 0.45 2.23
N LYS A 222 21.63 -0.88 2.31
CA LYS A 222 22.97 -1.51 2.30
C LYS A 222 23.56 -1.69 0.91
N ASP A 223 22.75 -1.61 -0.15
CA ASP A 223 23.19 -1.75 -1.55
C ASP A 223 23.27 -0.41 -2.31
N ALA A 224 23.29 0.71 -1.59
CA ALA A 224 23.46 2.07 -2.14
C ALA A 224 24.92 2.57 -2.04
N GLY A 225 25.89 1.66 -1.99
CA GLY A 225 27.34 1.94 -1.94
C GLY A 225 28.08 1.39 -3.14
#